data_AF-A0A381FR16-F1
#
_entry.id   AF-A0A381FR16-F1
#
_cell.length_a   1.000
_cell.length_b   1.000
_cell.length_c   1.000
_cell.angle_alpha   90.00
_cell.angle_beta   90.00
_cell.angle_gamma   90.00
#
_symmetry.space_group_name_H-M   'P 1'
#
loop_
_entity.id
_entity.type
_entity.pdbx_description
1 polymer ?
#
loop_
_entity_poly.entity_id
_entity_poly.type
_entity_poly.pdbx_seq_one_letter_code
_entity_poly.pdbx_strand_id
1 'polypeptide(L)'
;MKKVILSGTIFFCAFSFAQTGSDRDSNGCIGSAGYTYSKIKENCVRVFEQEIKMTQIDQKNSSSSMAAIIFSDNKRKAEVLLPGENIILKKKCKKDIWKKGKYILTPTETGYKLEKDNIAIYQ
;
A
#
# COMPACT_ATOMS: atom_id res chain seq x y z
N MET A 1 66.93 11.78 -7.21
CA MET A 1 66.44 11.99 -8.60
C MET A 1 65.97 10.62 -9.10
N LYS A 2 64.75 10.32 -9.52
CA LYS A 2 63.59 11.08 -10.01
C LYS A 2 62.31 10.43 -9.47
N LYS A 3 61.29 11.25 -9.18
CA LYS A 3 59.94 10.80 -8.82
C LYS A 3 59.25 10.22 -10.06
N VAL A 4 58.59 9.07 -9.93
CA VAL A 4 57.66 8.57 -10.94
C VAL A 4 56.26 8.83 -10.43
N ILE A 5 55.63 9.85 -11.01
CA ILE A 5 54.19 10.11 -10.93
C ILE A 5 53.66 9.64 -12.27
N LEU A 6 52.75 8.65 -12.28
CA LEU A 6 51.92 8.41 -13.45
C LEU A 6 50.47 8.22 -13.01
N SER A 7 49.73 9.31 -13.24
CA SER A 7 48.27 9.38 -13.21
C SER A 7 47.69 8.44 -14.28
N GLY A 8 46.74 7.59 -13.92
CA GLY A 8 46.15 6.59 -14.81
C GLY A 8 44.65 6.44 -14.59
N THR A 9 43.91 7.45 -15.05
CA THR A 9 42.50 7.48 -15.48
C THR A 9 41.54 6.43 -14.89
N ILE A 10 40.68 6.92 -14.00
CA ILE A 10 39.44 6.28 -13.56
C ILE A 10 38.55 6.05 -14.80
N PHE A 11 38.38 4.80 -15.21
CA PHE A 11 37.35 4.43 -16.18
C PHE A 11 36.01 4.42 -15.46
N PHE A 12 35.41 5.60 -15.31
CA PHE A 12 34.00 5.76 -14.95
C PHE A 12 33.19 5.22 -16.13
N CYS A 13 32.91 3.92 -16.12
CA CYS A 13 31.90 3.34 -16.97
C CYS A 13 30.58 3.99 -16.56
N ALA A 14 30.14 4.99 -17.32
CA ALA A 14 28.83 5.60 -17.16
C ALA A 14 27.78 4.57 -17.56
N PHE A 15 27.47 3.66 -16.64
CA PHE A 15 26.20 2.94 -16.66
C PHE A 15 25.12 3.99 -16.37
N SER A 16 24.66 4.64 -17.44
CA SER A 16 23.36 5.28 -17.45
C SER A 16 22.33 4.17 -17.25
N PHE A 17 22.07 3.83 -15.98
CA PHE A 17 20.89 3.06 -15.64
C PHE A 17 19.70 3.90 -16.09
N ALA A 18 19.07 3.49 -17.19
CA ALA A 18 17.78 4.03 -17.58
C ALA A 18 16.87 3.92 -16.35
N GLN A 19 16.51 5.07 -15.75
CA GLN A 19 15.66 5.12 -14.57
C GLN A 19 14.22 4.77 -15.00
N THR A 20 13.96 3.48 -15.24
CA THR A 20 12.60 2.96 -15.36
C THR A 20 11.93 3.13 -13.99
N GLY A 21 10.88 3.95 -13.89
CA GLY A 21 10.20 4.29 -12.64
C GLY A 21 10.70 5.58 -12.00
N SER A 22 10.50 6.72 -12.68
CA SER A 22 10.73 8.06 -12.13
C SER A 22 9.77 8.41 -10.97
N ASP A 23 8.67 7.67 -10.86
CA ASP A 23 7.58 7.86 -9.90
C ASP A 23 7.63 6.89 -8.70
N ARG A 24 8.81 6.33 -8.38
CA ARG A 24 8.97 5.53 -7.16
C ARG A 24 8.79 6.39 -5.92
N ASP A 25 7.99 5.91 -4.98
CA ASP A 25 7.89 6.50 -3.64
C ASP A 25 9.11 6.16 -2.77
N SER A 26 9.11 6.63 -1.51
CA SER A 26 10.20 6.36 -0.55
C SER A 26 10.41 4.88 -0.22
N ASN A 27 9.43 4.03 -0.52
CA ASN A 27 9.50 2.58 -0.33
C ASN A 27 9.85 1.84 -1.65
N GLY A 28 10.09 2.58 -2.74
CA GLY A 28 10.39 2.03 -4.05
C GLY A 28 9.16 1.59 -4.85
N CYS A 29 7.94 1.91 -4.40
CA CYS A 29 6.71 1.50 -5.08
C CYS A 29 6.41 2.43 -6.25
N ILE A 30 6.10 1.84 -7.41
CA ILE A 30 5.76 2.56 -8.64
C ILE A 30 4.25 2.83 -8.65
N GLY A 31 3.85 4.03 -8.21
CA GLY A 31 2.44 4.40 -8.06
C GLY A 31 1.66 4.38 -9.38
N SER A 32 2.27 4.81 -10.49
CA SER A 32 1.66 4.78 -11.83
C SER A 32 1.35 3.36 -12.32
N ALA A 33 2.08 2.36 -11.82
CA ALA A 33 1.82 0.96 -12.06
C ALA A 33 0.83 0.35 -11.05
N GLY A 34 0.19 1.16 -10.21
CA GLY A 34 -0.81 0.74 -9.22
C GLY A 34 -0.22 0.10 -7.94
N TYR A 35 1.09 0.21 -7.73
CA TYR A 35 1.71 -0.30 -6.51
C TYR A 35 1.56 0.67 -5.33
N THR A 36 1.26 0.12 -4.16
CA THR A 36 1.26 0.82 -2.87
C THR A 36 2.02 -0.01 -1.85
N TYR A 37 2.72 0.63 -0.91
CA TYR A 37 3.47 -0.08 0.11
C TYR A 37 2.55 -0.62 1.21
N SER A 38 2.51 -1.94 1.38
CA SER A 38 1.84 -2.58 2.51
C SER A 38 2.81 -2.71 3.67
N LYS A 39 2.42 -2.17 4.83
CA LYS A 39 3.17 -2.29 6.08
C LYS A 39 3.04 -3.67 6.72
N ILE A 40 1.98 -4.43 6.41
CA ILE A 40 1.83 -5.80 6.89
C ILE A 40 2.65 -6.78 6.06
N LYS A 41 2.72 -6.59 4.73
CA LYS A 41 3.54 -7.43 3.84
C LYS A 41 4.99 -6.97 3.73
N GLU A 42 5.28 -5.73 4.15
CA GLU A 42 6.57 -5.06 3.99
C GLU A 42 7.03 -5.02 2.52
N ASN A 43 6.08 -4.90 1.59
CA ASN A 43 6.31 -4.97 0.16
C ASN A 43 5.31 -4.09 -0.62
N CYS A 44 5.67 -3.75 -1.86
CA CYS A 44 4.77 -3.10 -2.80
C CYS A 44 3.74 -4.11 -3.31
N VAL A 45 2.46 -3.77 -3.15
CA VAL A 45 1.32 -4.59 -3.55
C VAL A 45 0.37 -3.79 -4.42
N ARG A 46 -0.45 -4.48 -5.21
CA ARG A 46 -1.50 -3.87 -6.03
C ARG A 46 -2.87 -4.19 -5.47
N VAL A 47 -3.70 -3.17 -5.31
CA VAL A 47 -5.05 -3.30 -4.72
C VAL A 47 -5.90 -4.32 -5.49
N PHE A 48 -5.82 -4.34 -6.82
CA PHE A 48 -6.60 -5.24 -7.67
C PHE A 48 -6.14 -6.71 -7.64
N GLU A 49 -4.91 -6.97 -7.18
CA GLU A 49 -4.33 -8.32 -7.03
C GLU A 49 -4.63 -8.94 -5.65
N GLN A 50 -5.21 -8.17 -4.73
CA GLN A 50 -5.52 -8.68 -3.39
C GLN A 50 -6.78 -9.56 -3.40
N GLU A 51 -6.81 -10.53 -2.48
CA GLU A 51 -7.91 -11.48 -2.34
C GLU A 51 -9.20 -10.81 -1.86
N ILE A 52 -9.09 -9.98 -0.83
CA ILE A 52 -10.22 -9.31 -0.20
C ILE A 52 -10.29 -7.89 -0.74
N LYS A 53 -11.19 -7.68 -1.69
CA LYS A 53 -11.44 -6.38 -2.33
C LYS A 53 -12.77 -5.83 -1.86
N MET A 54 -12.86 -4.51 -1.79
CA MET A 54 -14.10 -3.78 -1.52
C MET A 54 -14.28 -2.69 -2.58
N THR A 55 -15.53 -2.38 -2.88
CA THR A 55 -15.90 -1.26 -3.73
C THR A 55 -16.44 -0.12 -2.88
N GLN A 56 -16.22 1.11 -3.34
CA GLN A 56 -16.72 2.29 -2.67
C GLN A 56 -18.25 2.32 -2.73
N ILE A 57 -18.90 2.59 -1.60
CA ILE A 57 -20.35 2.76 -1.53
C ILE A 57 -20.66 4.23 -1.91
N ASP A 58 -21.04 4.43 -3.17
CA ASP A 58 -21.63 5.63 -3.78
C ASP A 58 -21.03 7.01 -3.39
N GLN A 59 -20.22 7.56 -4.29
CA GLN A 59 -20.08 9.01 -4.44
C GLN A 59 -20.51 9.38 -5.86
N LYS A 60 -21.52 10.24 -5.96
CA LYS A 60 -21.95 10.89 -7.20
C LYS A 60 -20.71 11.34 -8.00
N ASN A 61 -20.49 10.70 -9.15
CA ASN A 61 -19.47 10.98 -10.17
C ASN A 61 -18.10 10.27 -10.04
N SER A 62 -18.04 9.13 -10.74
CA SER A 62 -17.01 8.75 -11.73
C SER A 62 -15.54 8.63 -11.31
N SER A 63 -15.25 7.73 -10.38
CA SER A 63 -14.15 6.77 -10.48
C SER A 63 -14.31 5.79 -9.33
N SER A 64 -14.85 4.59 -9.61
CA SER A 64 -15.00 3.53 -8.61
C SER A 64 -13.63 3.16 -8.06
N SER A 65 -13.29 3.74 -6.92
CA SER A 65 -12.04 3.47 -6.25
C SER A 65 -12.12 2.11 -5.59
N MET A 66 -11.24 1.18 -5.96
CA MET A 66 -11.12 -0.11 -5.28
C MET A 66 -10.36 0.07 -3.97
N ALA A 67 -10.76 -0.68 -2.95
CA ALA A 67 -9.99 -0.88 -1.75
C ALA A 67 -9.71 -2.37 -1.55
N ALA A 68 -8.71 -2.68 -0.73
CA ALA A 68 -8.41 -4.06 -0.36
C ALA A 68 -8.04 -4.19 1.11
N ILE A 69 -8.13 -5.40 1.64
CA ILE A 69 -7.80 -5.74 3.02
C ILE A 69 -6.68 -6.77 3.03
N ILE A 70 -5.62 -6.48 3.78
CA ILE A 70 -4.55 -7.40 4.11
C ILE A 70 -4.59 -7.65 5.61
N PHE A 71 -4.75 -8.91 6.02
CA PHE A 71 -4.63 -9.28 7.43
C PHE A 71 -3.19 -9.65 7.78
N SER A 72 -2.78 -9.32 9.00
CA SER A 72 -1.62 -9.98 9.62
C SER A 72 -1.93 -11.46 9.85
N ASP A 73 -0.92 -12.32 9.93
CA ASP A 73 -1.09 -13.78 10.07
C ASP A 73 -2.05 -14.19 11.20
N ASN A 74 -1.94 -13.54 12.37
CA ASN A 74 -2.80 -13.80 13.53
C ASN A 74 -4.14 -13.04 13.51
N LYS A 75 -4.47 -12.36 12.40
CA LYS A 75 -5.62 -11.48 12.19
C LYS A 75 -5.79 -10.39 13.26
N ARG A 76 -4.76 -10.06 14.06
CA ARG A 76 -4.80 -8.97 15.06
C ARG A 76 -4.77 -7.60 14.41
N LYS A 77 -4.25 -7.48 13.20
CA LYS A 77 -4.21 -6.26 12.40
C LYS A 77 -4.90 -6.51 11.04
N ALA A 78 -5.56 -5.48 10.54
CA ALA A 78 -6.08 -5.41 9.18
C ALA A 78 -5.55 -4.11 8.57
N GLU A 79 -4.75 -4.21 7.53
CA GLU A 79 -4.36 -3.07 6.72
C GLU A 79 -5.37 -2.91 5.59
N VAL A 80 -6.02 -1.77 5.56
CA VAL A 80 -6.95 -1.39 4.50
C VAL A 80 -6.22 -0.49 3.54
N LEU A 81 -6.09 -0.94 2.29
CA LEU A 81 -5.50 -0.20 1.19
C LEU A 81 -6.59 0.67 0.57
N LEU A 82 -6.55 1.98 0.81
CA LEU A 82 -7.44 2.96 0.20
C LEU A 82 -6.70 3.74 -0.88
N PRO A 83 -7.39 4.38 -1.82
CA PRO A 83 -6.75 5.34 -2.72
C PRO A 83 -6.06 6.45 -1.92
N GLY A 84 -4.78 6.65 -2.15
CA GLY A 84 -3.98 7.71 -1.53
C GLY A 84 -3.50 7.43 -0.10
N GLU A 85 -4.13 6.52 0.65
CA GLU A 85 -3.68 6.19 2.01
C GLU A 85 -3.94 4.72 2.41
N ASN A 86 -3.07 4.18 3.28
CA ASN A 86 -3.24 2.85 3.87
C ASN A 86 -3.47 2.97 5.38
N ILE A 87 -4.46 2.26 5.91
CA ILE A 87 -4.86 2.35 7.33
C ILE A 87 -4.73 0.98 8.00
N ILE A 88 -3.90 0.88 9.03
CA ILE A 88 -3.82 -0.33 9.89
C ILE A 88 -4.82 -0.22 11.04
N LEU A 89 -5.81 -1.11 11.05
CA LEU A 89 -6.81 -1.29 12.10
C LEU A 89 -6.40 -2.43 13.04
N LYS A 90 -6.73 -2.33 14.34
CA LYS A 90 -6.44 -3.38 15.33
C LYS A 90 -7.72 -4.11 15.74
N LYS A 91 -7.67 -5.44 15.80
CA LYS A 91 -8.77 -6.31 16.23
C LYS A 91 -9.12 -6.02 17.69
N LYS A 92 -10.41 -5.96 18.00
CA LYS A 92 -10.92 -5.89 19.37
C LYS A 92 -11.07 -7.30 19.93
N CYS A 93 -10.61 -7.52 21.16
CA CYS A 93 -10.34 -8.84 21.76
C CYS A 93 -11.51 -9.85 21.83
N LYS A 94 -12.74 -9.49 21.43
CA LYS A 94 -13.93 -10.35 21.58
C LYS A 94 -14.76 -10.54 20.31
N LYS A 95 -14.49 -9.80 19.23
CA LYS A 95 -15.26 -9.84 17.99
C LYS A 95 -14.33 -9.66 16.80
N ASP A 96 -14.72 -10.15 15.63
CA ASP A 96 -14.05 -9.85 14.36
C ASP A 96 -14.35 -8.40 13.95
N ILE A 97 -13.87 -7.45 14.75
CA ILE A 97 -14.04 -6.02 14.54
C ILE A 97 -12.67 -5.38 14.67
N TRP A 98 -12.22 -4.68 13.64
CA TRP A 98 -10.97 -3.94 13.66
C TRP A 98 -11.25 -2.44 13.70
N LYS A 99 -10.53 -1.70 14.53
CA LYS A 99 -10.76 -0.25 14.71
C LYS A 99 -9.46 0.56 14.74
N LYS A 100 -9.54 1.81 14.27
CA LYS A 100 -8.56 2.89 14.49
C LYS A 100 -9.26 4.24 14.36
N GLY A 101 -9.33 5.00 15.45
CA GLY A 101 -10.06 6.27 15.47
C GLY A 101 -11.52 6.07 15.04
N LYS A 102 -11.92 6.80 13.99
CA LYS A 102 -13.28 6.79 13.41
C LYS A 102 -13.54 5.63 12.44
N TYR A 103 -12.51 4.87 12.10
CA TYR A 103 -12.62 3.74 11.16
C TYR A 103 -12.96 2.45 11.88
N ILE A 104 -13.94 1.74 11.33
CA ILE A 104 -14.41 0.43 11.80
C ILE A 104 -14.51 -0.50 10.61
N LEU A 105 -13.86 -1.66 10.71
CA LEU A 105 -13.97 -2.75 9.75
C LEU A 105 -14.72 -3.90 10.39
N THR A 106 -15.80 -4.33 9.75
CA THR A 106 -16.67 -5.43 10.19
C THR A 106 -16.86 -6.45 9.08
N PRO A 107 -17.03 -7.74 9.40
CA PRO A 107 -17.37 -8.76 8.42
C PRO A 107 -18.82 -8.55 7.97
N THR A 108 -19.11 -8.94 6.74
CA THR A 108 -20.46 -9.04 6.19
C THR A 108 -20.70 -10.50 5.75
N GLU A 109 -21.87 -10.79 5.19
CA GLU A 109 -22.16 -12.14 4.68
C GLU A 109 -21.19 -12.58 3.56
N THR A 110 -20.77 -11.64 2.72
CA THR A 110 -19.97 -11.91 1.51
C THR A 110 -18.56 -11.31 1.54
N GLY A 111 -18.18 -10.61 2.61
CA GLY A 111 -16.90 -9.92 2.67
C GLY A 111 -16.77 -9.06 3.91
N TYR A 112 -16.45 -7.78 3.70
CA TYR A 112 -16.22 -6.83 4.78
C TYR A 112 -16.78 -5.46 4.43
N LYS A 113 -17.14 -4.70 5.44
CA LYS A 113 -17.59 -3.31 5.31
C LYS A 113 -16.66 -2.41 6.11
N LEU A 114 -16.19 -1.34 5.48
CA LEU A 114 -15.46 -0.27 6.15
C LEU A 114 -16.40 0.91 6.39
N GLU A 115 -16.45 1.34 7.63
CA GLU A 115 -17.18 2.53 8.06
C GLU A 115 -16.21 3.61 8.54
N LYS A 116 -16.52 4.88 8.25
CA LYS A 116 -15.87 6.06 8.81
C LYS A 116 -16.96 6.96 9.39
N ASP A 117 -16.83 7.35 10.66
CA ASP A 117 -17.85 8.17 11.35
C ASP A 117 -19.26 7.54 11.31
N ASN A 118 -19.34 6.21 11.40
CA ASN A 118 -20.57 5.40 11.28
C ASN A 118 -21.25 5.45 9.90
N ILE A 119 -20.57 5.97 8.88
CA ILE A 119 -21.02 5.94 7.49
C ILE A 119 -20.24 4.85 6.76
N ALA A 120 -20.94 3.90 6.13
CA ALA A 120 -20.33 2.88 5.30
C ALA A 120 -19.74 3.53 4.05
N ILE A 121 -18.43 3.35 3.83
CA ILE A 121 -17.69 3.96 2.72
C ILE A 121 -17.18 2.92 1.72
N TYR A 122 -17.00 1.67 2.14
CA TYR A 122 -16.63 0.54 1.29
C TYR A 122 -17.31 -0.75 1.73
N GLN A 123 -17.62 -1.65 0.79
CA GLN A 123 -18.13 -3.00 1.04
C GLN A 123 -17.68 -4.02 -0.02
#